data_AF-A0A432EIF2-F1
#
_entry.id   AF-A0A432EIF2-F1
#
_cell.length_a   1.000
_cell.length_b   1.000
_cell.length_c   1.000
_cell.angle_alpha   90.00
_cell.angle_beta   90.00
_cell.angle_gamma   90.00
#
_symmetry.space_group_name_H-M   'P 1'
#
loop_
_entity.id
_entity.type
_entity.pdbx_description
1 polymer ?
#
loop_
_entity_poly.entity_id
_entity_poly.type
_entity_poly.pdbx_seq_one_letter_code
_entity_poly.pdbx_strand_id
1 'polypeptide(L)'
;MAEKNAVAIPFAIVGFFATEKPIEEAIRTDLSAEDLEEIQQYLASKLFKDPNVAVAIFPAVVPPEQASEAIKELENFLFSENGD
;
A
#
# COMPACT_ATOMS: atom_id res chain seq x y z
N MET A 1 -29.51 9.18 8.45
CA MET A 1 -28.25 9.56 7.78
C MET A 1 -27.89 8.37 6.92
N ALA A 2 -27.80 8.51 5.60
CA ALA A 2 -27.45 7.38 4.75
C ALA A 2 -26.03 6.95 5.08
N GLU A 3 -25.84 5.72 5.55
CA GLU A 3 -24.53 5.10 5.67
C GLU A 3 -23.87 5.18 4.29
N LYS A 4 -22.86 6.03 4.16
CA LYS A 4 -21.97 5.97 2.99
C LYS A 4 -21.18 4.68 3.16
N ASN A 5 -21.66 3.61 2.55
CA ASN A 5 -20.91 2.37 2.44
C ASN A 5 -19.59 2.69 1.74
N ALA A 6 -18.50 2.76 2.51
CA ALA A 6 -17.16 2.88 1.97
C ALA A 6 -16.82 1.56 1.29
N VAL A 7 -16.49 1.61 0.00
CA VAL A 7 -16.05 0.43 -0.74
C VAL A 7 -14.53 0.40 -0.66
N ALA A 8 -13.98 -0.61 0.02
CA ALA A 8 -12.55 -0.87 -0.04
C ALA A 8 -12.24 -1.57 -1.37
N ILE A 9 -11.35 -0.98 -2.15
CA ILE A 9 -10.91 -1.52 -3.44
C ILE A 9 -9.40 -1.75 -3.34
N PRO A 10 -8.92 -3.00 -3.41
CA PRO A 10 -7.48 -3.24 -3.44
C PRO A 10 -6.89 -2.66 -4.72
N PHE A 11 -5.76 -1.99 -4.61
CA PHE A 11 -4.99 -1.51 -5.74
C PHE A 11 -3.50 -1.73 -5.50
N ALA A 12 -2.75 -1.94 -6.57
CA ALA A 12 -1.32 -2.20 -6.51
C ALA A 12 -0.55 -1.14 -7.30
N ILE A 13 0.53 -0.63 -6.70
CA ILE A 13 1.53 0.19 -7.40
C ILE A 13 2.74 -0.69 -7.65
N VAL A 14 2.99 -1.03 -8.92
CA VAL A 14 4.13 -1.86 -9.31
C VAL A 14 5.22 -0.93 -9.83
N GLY A 15 6.36 -0.93 -9.15
CA GLY A 15 7.55 -0.17 -9.51
C GLY A 15 8.75 -1.08 -9.74
N PHE A 16 9.68 -0.63 -10.57
CA PHE A 16 10.99 -1.24 -10.73
C PHE A 16 12.05 -0.19 -10.41
N PHE A 17 13.05 -0.57 -9.63
CA PHE A 17 14.22 0.27 -9.36
C PHE A 17 15.49 -0.52 -9.65
N ALA A 18 16.54 0.17 -10.07
CA ALA A 18 17.84 -0.41 -10.32
C ALA A 18 18.85 0.21 -9.35
N THR A 19 19.77 -0.62 -8.85
CA THR A 19 20.81 -0.21 -7.91
C THR A 19 22.07 -1.03 -8.15
N GLU A 20 23.23 -0.42 -7.91
CA GLU A 20 24.52 -1.11 -7.85
C GLU A 20 24.84 -1.62 -6.43
N LYS A 21 24.03 -1.21 -5.44
CA LYS A 21 24.17 -1.57 -4.03
C LYS A 21 23.33 -2.80 -3.66
N PRO A 22 23.70 -3.54 -2.60
CA PRO A 22 22.83 -4.56 -2.01
C PRO A 22 21.44 -4.01 -1.65
N ILE A 23 20.43 -4.86 -1.68
CA ILE A 23 19.02 -4.48 -1.46
C ILE A 23 18.84 -3.88 -0.06
N GLU A 24 19.52 -4.43 0.93
CA GLU A 24 19.50 -4.00 2.33
C GLU A 24 20.04 -2.57 2.51
N GLU A 25 20.90 -2.11 1.60
CA GLU A 25 21.45 -0.76 1.60
C GLU A 25 20.66 0.20 0.68
N ALA A 26 19.91 -0.36 -0.28
CA ALA A 26 19.15 0.40 -1.25
C ALA A 26 17.73 0.74 -0.75
N ILE A 27 17.19 -0.03 0.18
CA ILE A 27 15.82 0.11 0.66
C ILE A 27 15.81 0.53 2.12
N ARG A 28 15.03 1.58 2.40
CA ARG A 28 14.76 2.02 3.77
C ARG A 28 13.79 1.03 4.43
N THR A 29 14.24 0.34 5.47
CA THR A 29 13.46 -0.67 6.21
C THR A 29 12.83 -0.12 7.50
N ASP A 30 13.20 1.09 7.90
CA ASP A 30 12.80 1.77 9.12
C ASP A 30 11.83 2.94 8.88
N LEU A 31 10.87 2.75 7.95
CA LEU A 31 9.81 3.73 7.70
C LEU A 31 8.98 3.98 8.97
N SER A 32 8.98 5.24 9.44
CA SER A 32 8.11 5.64 10.54
C SER A 32 6.65 5.75 10.09
N ALA A 33 5.72 5.79 11.05
CA ALA A 33 4.30 5.98 10.76
C ALA A 33 4.02 7.34 10.07
N GLU A 34 4.76 8.39 10.44
CA GLU A 34 4.64 9.73 9.84
C GLU A 34 5.08 9.72 8.37
N ASP A 35 6.23 9.10 8.09
CA ASP A 35 6.71 8.95 6.71
C ASP A 35 5.73 8.14 5.83
N LEU A 36 5.14 7.08 6.40
CA LEU A 36 4.12 6.28 5.69
C LEU A 36 2.88 7.11 5.40
N GLU A 37 2.44 7.92 6.35
CA GLU A 37 1.30 8.81 6.17
C GLU A 37 1.56 9.82 5.06
N GLU A 38 2.74 10.44 5.01
CA GLU A 38 3.12 11.37 3.95
C GLU A 38 3.06 10.71 2.56
N ILE A 39 3.60 9.49 2.43
CA ILE A 39 3.57 8.74 1.17
C ILE A 39 2.11 8.44 0.77
N GLN A 40 1.28 7.96 1.70
CA GLN A 40 -0.12 7.65 1.45
C GLN A 40 -0.92 8.88 1.02
N GLN A 41 -0.74 10.01 1.69
CA GLN A 41 -1.38 11.29 1.34
C GLN A 41 -0.92 11.76 -0.05
N TYR A 42 0.38 11.64 -0.34
CA TYR A 42 0.92 11.96 -1.65
C TYR A 42 0.27 11.11 -2.75
N LEU A 43 0.22 9.78 -2.56
CA LEU A 43 -0.42 8.86 -3.51
C LEU A 43 -1.90 9.18 -3.71
N ALA A 44 -2.64 9.42 -2.63
CA ALA A 44 -4.05 9.81 -2.68
C ALA A 44 -4.25 11.06 -3.57
N SER A 45 -3.42 12.08 -3.36
CA SER A 45 -3.51 13.37 -4.09
C SER A 45 -3.13 13.27 -5.58
N LYS A 46 -2.34 12.26 -5.97
CA LYS A 46 -1.79 12.14 -7.33
C LYS A 46 -2.49 11.11 -8.19
N LEU A 47 -2.88 9.98 -7.61
CA LEU A 47 -3.42 8.85 -8.36
C LEU A 47 -4.95 8.88 -8.46
N PHE A 48 -5.63 9.54 -7.53
CA PHE A 48 -7.09 9.52 -7.46
C PHE A 48 -7.69 10.89 -7.78
N LYS A 49 -8.83 10.87 -8.48
CA LYS A 49 -9.58 12.08 -8.84
C LYS A 49 -10.41 12.63 -7.68
N ASP A 50 -10.81 11.76 -6.75
CA ASP A 50 -11.53 12.15 -5.54
C ASP A 50 -10.52 12.45 -4.43
N PRO A 51 -10.48 13.67 -3.89
CA PRO A 51 -9.54 14.05 -2.83
C PRO A 51 -9.81 13.36 -1.49
N ASN A 52 -10.92 12.65 -1.34
CA ASN A 52 -11.30 11.95 -0.11
C ASN A 52 -10.97 10.45 -0.13
N VAL A 53 -10.19 9.97 -1.12
CA VAL A 53 -9.71 8.59 -1.12
C VAL A 53 -8.67 8.43 -0.02
N ALA A 54 -8.99 7.60 0.97
CA ALA A 54 -8.02 7.12 1.94
C ALA A 54 -7.18 6.01 1.31
N VAL A 55 -5.86 6.16 1.38
CA VAL A 55 -4.89 5.18 0.90
C VAL A 55 -4.19 4.56 2.10
N ALA A 56 -4.16 3.24 2.16
CA ALA A 56 -3.32 2.48 3.08
C ALA A 56 -2.33 1.65 2.26
N ILE A 57 -1.04 1.72 2.59
CA ILE A 57 0.00 0.90 1.97
C ILE A 57 0.77 0.13 3.05
N PHE A 58 1.11 -1.11 2.74
CA PHE A 58 2.06 -1.90 3.51
C PHE A 58 3.30 -2.09 2.65
N PRO A 59 4.42 -1.38 2.91
CA PRO A 59 5.62 -1.54 2.11
C PRO A 59 6.27 -2.90 2.42
N ALA A 60 6.22 -3.80 1.44
CA ALA A 60 6.95 -5.06 1.48
C ALA A 60 7.88 -5.13 0.26
N VAL A 61 9.14 -5.48 0.50
CA VAL A 61 10.08 -5.82 -0.57
C VAL A 61 9.97 -7.31 -0.78
N VAL A 62 9.33 -7.70 -1.86
CA VAL A 62 9.16 -9.11 -2.20
C VAL A 62 9.80 -9.38 -3.56
N PRO A 63 10.38 -10.57 -3.77
CA PRO A 63 10.73 -11.07 -5.09
C PRO A 63 9.58 -10.84 -6.09
N PRO A 64 9.86 -10.63 -7.37
CA PRO A 64 8.83 -10.42 -8.39
C PRO A 64 7.76 -11.51 -8.39
N GLU A 65 8.14 -12.76 -8.10
CA GLU A 65 7.20 -13.89 -8.02
C GLU A 65 6.25 -13.82 -6.81
N GLN A 66 6.63 -13.10 -5.75
CA GLN A 66 5.90 -12.99 -4.48
C GLN A 66 5.01 -11.74 -4.39
N ALA A 67 5.11 -10.81 -5.36
CA ALA A 67 4.26 -9.62 -5.41
C ALA A 67 2.76 -9.95 -5.42
N SER A 68 2.37 -11.04 -6.09
CA SER A 68 0.97 -11.50 -6.10
C SER A 68 0.49 -12.04 -4.76
N GLU A 69 1.38 -12.58 -3.92
CA GLU A 69 1.04 -13.10 -2.59
C GLU A 69 0.90 -11.95 -1.60
N ALA A 70 1.81 -10.96 -1.65
CA ALA A 70 1.72 -9.75 -0.82
C ALA A 70 0.39 -8.98 -1.04
N ILE A 71 -0.11 -8.93 -2.28
CA ILE A 71 -1.42 -8.33 -2.58
C ILE A 71 -2.56 -9.10 -1.90
N LYS A 72 -2.52 -10.44 -1.91
CA LYS A 72 -3.54 -11.28 -1.25
C LYS A 72 -3.50 -11.18 0.26
N GLU A 73 -2.31 -11.05 0.86
CA GLU A 73 -2.17 -10.83 2.30
C GLU A 73 -2.74 -9.46 2.72
N LEU A 74 -2.49 -8.42 1.93
CA LEU A 74 -3.08 -7.09 2.15
C LEU A 74 -4.61 -7.12 2.02
N GLU A 75 -5.14 -7.83 1.01
CA GLU A 75 -6.58 -8.06 0.87
C GLU A 75 -7.15 -8.75 2.12
N ASN A 76 -6.55 -9.86 2.55
CA ASN A 76 -6.98 -10.54 3.77
C ASN A 76 -6.92 -9.62 4.99
N PHE A 77 -5.85 -8.85 5.18
CA PHE A 77 -5.75 -7.90 6.30
C PHE A 77 -6.88 -6.86 6.30
N LEU A 78 -7.23 -6.32 5.13
CA LEU A 78 -8.27 -5.30 4.99
C LEU A 78 -9.71 -5.87 5.13
N PHE A 79 -9.91 -7.14 4.78
CA PHE A 79 -11.25 -7.75 4.72
C PHE A 79 -11.52 -8.82 5.80
N SER A 80 -10.54 -9.24 6.60
CA SER A 80 -10.72 -10.28 7.62
C SER A 80 -11.27 -9.80 8.97
N GLU A 81 -11.47 -8.49 9.19
CA GLU A 81 -12.17 -7.99 10.38
C GLU A 81 -13.70 -7.93 10.24
N ASN A 82 -14.29 -8.44 9.15
CA ASN A 82 -15.76 -8.46 8.94
C ASN A 82 -16.29 -9.86 8.57
N GLY A 83 -15.77 -10.91 9.22
CA GLY A 83 -16.10 -12.30 8.92
C GLY A 83 -16.63 -13.11 10.11
N ASP A 84 -17.64 -12.61 10.82
CA ASP A 84 -18.63 -13.39 11.59
C ASP A 84 -20.03 -12.85 11.27
#